data_AF-A0A926DNY4-F1
#
_entry.id   AF-A0A926DNY4-F1
#
_cell.length_a   1.000
_cell.length_b   1.000
_cell.length_c   1.000
_cell.angle_alpha   90.00
_cell.angle_beta   90.00
_cell.angle_gamma   90.00
#
_symmetry.space_group_name_H-M   'P 1'
#
loop_
_entity.id
_entity.type
_entity.pdbx_description
1 polymer ?
#
loop_
_entity_poly.entity_id
_entity_poly.type
_entity_poly.pdbx_seq_one_letter_code
_entity_poly.pdbx_strand_id
1 'polypeptide(L)'
;MAIKIITAILVLSILVPFAVYFMGEKTYKKGKRCMLTNIATFFTTLAASTFMMFSGTVFAEGTAAAGIGTGAGLGYLAAGLATGLSSVGAGIAVAAAASTAIGAISEDPKLMGKSLIFVALAEGIALYGLLVSFSILARL
;
A
#
# COMPACT_ATOMS: atom_id res chain seq x y z
N MET A 1 19.20 0.67 12.63
CA MET A 1 19.18 -0.82 12.62
C MET A 1 17.78 -1.39 12.81
N ALA A 2 17.03 -0.97 13.85
CA ALA A 2 15.64 -1.43 14.07
C ALA A 2 14.69 -1.14 12.89
N ILE A 3 14.75 0.05 12.29
CA ILE A 3 13.91 0.41 11.12
C ILE A 3 14.17 -0.53 9.93
N LYS A 4 15.45 -0.82 9.60
CA LYS A 4 15.81 -1.77 8.52
C LYS A 4 15.24 -3.16 8.76
N ILE A 5 15.29 -3.63 10.01
CA ILE A 5 14.77 -4.95 10.40
C ILE A 5 13.24 -4.97 10.24
N ILE A 6 12.55 -3.91 10.70
CA ILE A 6 11.09 -3.79 10.56
C ILE A 6 10.69 -3.72 9.08
N THR A 7 11.36 -2.91 8.26
CA THR A 7 11.08 -2.85 6.81
C THR A 7 11.36 -4.18 6.11
N ALA A 8 12.42 -4.89 6.47
CA ALA A 8 12.72 -6.21 5.90
C ALA A 8 11.66 -7.25 6.28
N ILE A 9 11.18 -7.24 7.53
CA ILE A 9 10.08 -8.10 7.99
C ILE A 9 8.78 -7.78 7.25
N LEU A 10 8.50 -6.50 7.00
CA LEU A 10 7.29 -6.05 6.28
C LEU A 10 7.31 -6.48 4.80
N VAL A 11 8.48 -6.42 4.14
CA VAL A 11 8.66 -6.95 2.78
C VAL A 11 8.55 -8.48 2.75
N LEU A 12 9.16 -9.17 3.71
CA LEU A 12 9.09 -10.64 3.81
C LEU A 12 7.68 -11.15 4.10
N SER A 13 6.91 -10.44 4.91
CA SER A 13 5.53 -10.84 5.26
C SER A 13 4.56 -10.74 4.08
N ILE A 14 4.87 -9.93 3.06
CA ILE A 14 4.11 -9.86 1.80
C ILE A 14 4.56 -10.96 0.83
N LEU A 15 5.87 -11.22 0.73
CA LEU A 15 6.44 -12.17 -0.24
C LEU A 15 6.24 -13.64 0.15
N VAL A 16 6.40 -13.98 1.44
CA VAL A 16 6.36 -15.38 1.91
C VAL A 16 5.00 -16.05 1.66
N PRO A 17 3.84 -15.44 1.97
CA PRO A 17 2.54 -16.05 1.67
C PRO A 17 2.34 -16.26 0.16
N PHE A 18 2.77 -15.29 -0.65
CA PHE A 18 2.69 -15.36 -2.11
C PHE A 18 3.56 -16.49 -2.69
N ALA A 19 4.79 -16.63 -2.19
CA ALA A 19 5.70 -17.71 -2.60
C ALA A 19 5.13 -19.10 -2.24
N VAL A 20 4.59 -19.25 -1.03
CA VAL A 20 3.95 -20.50 -0.57
C VAL A 20 2.69 -20.83 -1.40
N TYR A 21 1.92 -19.83 -1.82
CA TYR A 21 0.78 -20.03 -2.71
C TYR A 21 1.18 -20.48 -4.13
N PHE A 22 2.26 -19.92 -4.68
CA PHE A 22 2.75 -20.29 -6.02
C PHE A 22 3.43 -21.68 -6.07
N MET A 23 4.06 -22.13 -4.97
CA MET A 23 4.67 -23.47 -4.86
C MET A 23 3.67 -24.57 -4.45
N GLY A 24 2.45 -24.21 -4.05
CA GLY A 24 1.41 -25.16 -3.64
C GLY A 24 0.38 -25.48 -4.73
N GLU A 25 -0.45 -26.48 -4.47
CA GLU A 25 -1.60 -26.77 -5.34
C GLU A 25 -2.58 -25.59 -5.39
N LYS A 26 -2.94 -25.20 -6.62
CA LYS A 26 -3.84 -24.08 -6.90
C LYS A 26 -5.30 -24.49 -6.66
N THR A 27 -5.71 -24.51 -5.40
CA THR A 27 -7.10 -24.73 -4.99
C THR A 27 -7.74 -23.44 -4.49
N TYR A 28 -9.00 -23.19 -4.84
CA TYR A 28 -9.81 -22.03 -4.39
C TYR A 28 -9.73 -21.79 -2.86
N LYS A 29 -9.80 -22.86 -2.05
CA LYS A 29 -9.70 -22.79 -0.58
C LYS A 29 -8.32 -22.34 -0.08
N LYS A 30 -7.23 -22.70 -0.78
CA LYS A 30 -5.85 -22.31 -0.44
C LYS A 30 -5.57 -20.85 -0.84
N GLY A 31 -6.13 -20.38 -1.95
CA GLY A 31 -6.03 -18.96 -2.37
C GLY A 31 -6.71 -18.00 -1.40
N LYS A 32 -7.92 -18.34 -0.94
CA LYS A 32 -8.64 -17.55 0.07
C LYS A 32 -7.87 -17.49 1.41
N ARG A 33 -7.23 -18.60 1.82
CA ARG A 33 -6.35 -18.62 3.00
C ARG A 33 -5.09 -17.76 2.80
N CYS A 34 -4.47 -17.79 1.61
CA CYS A 34 -3.30 -16.96 1.33
C CYS A 34 -3.61 -15.46 1.39
N MET A 35 -4.73 -15.01 0.81
CA MET A 35 -5.12 -13.60 0.91
C MET A 35 -5.41 -13.19 2.36
N LEU A 36 -6.11 -14.05 3.12
CA LEU A 36 -6.40 -13.78 4.53
C LEU A 36 -5.11 -13.71 5.36
N THR A 37 -4.17 -14.63 5.15
CA THR A 37 -2.87 -14.63 5.83
C THR A 37 -2.08 -13.38 5.48
N ASN A 38 -2.04 -12.95 4.22
CA ASN A 38 -1.31 -11.75 3.81
C ASN A 38 -1.90 -10.46 4.43
N ILE A 39 -3.24 -10.32 4.41
CA ILE A 39 -3.92 -9.22 5.11
C ILE A 39 -3.58 -9.24 6.61
N ALA A 40 -3.68 -10.40 7.26
CA ALA A 40 -3.39 -10.54 8.68
C ALA A 40 -1.93 -10.22 9.01
N THR A 41 -0.96 -10.68 8.21
CA THR A 41 0.47 -10.40 8.44
C THR A 41 0.83 -8.95 8.14
N PHE A 42 0.20 -8.32 7.15
CA PHE A 42 0.39 -6.89 6.86
C PHE A 42 -0.12 -6.01 8.00
N PHE A 43 -1.36 -6.20 8.45
CA PHE A 43 -1.94 -5.38 9.52
C PHE A 43 -1.30 -5.64 10.89
N THR A 44 -0.87 -6.87 11.21
CA THR A 44 -0.13 -7.16 12.45
C THR A 44 1.26 -6.54 12.46
N THR A 45 1.99 -6.59 11.34
CA THR A 45 3.31 -5.95 11.22
C THR A 45 3.18 -4.42 11.28
N LEU A 46 2.15 -3.85 10.64
CA LEU A 46 1.82 -2.42 10.72
C LEU A 46 1.53 -2.00 12.17
N ALA A 47 0.65 -2.72 12.87
CA ALA A 47 0.30 -2.41 14.27
C ALA A 47 1.51 -2.54 15.21
N ALA A 48 2.31 -3.60 15.05
CA ALA A 48 3.55 -3.79 15.81
C ALA A 48 4.57 -2.68 15.55
N SER A 49 4.70 -2.23 14.29
CA SER A 49 5.58 -1.11 13.93
C SER A 49 5.11 0.21 14.56
N THR A 50 3.80 0.50 14.55
CA THR A 50 3.20 1.68 15.20
C THR A 50 3.45 1.66 16.71
N PHE A 51 3.28 0.50 17.35
CA PHE A 51 3.49 0.35 18.79
C PHE A 51 4.97 0.54 19.17
N MET A 52 5.89 -0.02 18.37
CA MET A 52 7.33 0.19 18.56
C MET A 52 7.75 1.65 18.31
N MET A 53 7.09 2.35 17.40
CA MET A 53 7.37 3.76 17.08
C MET A 53 6.93 4.73 18.20
N PHE A 54 5.90 4.37 18.98
CA PHE A 54 5.44 5.15 20.13
C PHE A 54 6.16 4.83 21.46
N SER A 55 6.94 3.74 21.51
CA SER A 55 7.64 3.29 22.72
C SER A 55 9.09 3.84 22.86
N GLY A 56 9.59 4.65 21.91
CA GLY A 56 10.95 5.22 21.96
C GLY A 56 11.22 6.32 20.91
N THR A 57 12.44 6.89 20.92
CA THR A 57 12.89 7.89 19.94
C THR A 57 13.33 7.22 18.64
N VAL A 58 12.54 7.39 17.57
CA VAL A 58 12.84 6.83 16.24
C VAL A 58 13.55 7.88 15.39
N PHE A 59 14.84 7.66 15.11
CA PHE A 59 15.63 8.51 14.23
C PHE A 59 15.50 8.05 12.76
N ALA A 60 15.31 9.01 11.85
CA ALA A 60 15.41 8.76 10.42
C ALA A 60 16.86 8.35 10.06
N GLU A 61 17.00 7.38 9.16
CA GLU A 61 18.31 6.94 8.71
C GLU A 61 18.93 7.97 7.74
N GLY A 62 20.06 8.56 8.13
CA GLY A 62 20.83 9.48 7.30
C GLY A 62 21.01 10.89 7.89
N THR A 63 20.27 11.26 8.93
CA THR A 63 20.43 12.56 9.58
C THR A 63 21.39 12.42 10.76
N ALA A 64 22.57 13.04 10.68
CA ALA A 64 23.37 13.34 11.86
C ALA A 64 22.48 14.05 12.89
N ALA A 65 22.76 13.86 14.18
CA ALA A 65 21.95 14.27 15.33
C ALA A 65 21.71 15.80 15.46
N ALA A 66 21.12 16.43 14.45
CA ALA A 66 20.37 17.66 14.55
C ALA A 66 18.94 17.24 14.89
N GLY A 67 18.44 17.69 16.04
CA GLY A 67 17.12 17.32 16.54
C GLY A 67 16.07 17.43 15.43
N ILE A 68 15.36 16.32 15.19
CA ILE A 68 14.19 16.31 14.32
C ILE A 68 13.20 17.29 14.96
N GLY A 69 13.11 18.50 14.43
CA GLY A 69 12.07 19.44 14.82
C GLY A 69 10.73 18.72 14.63
N THR A 70 9.82 18.84 15.60
CA THR A 70 8.49 18.20 15.56
C THR A 70 7.76 18.42 14.23
N GLY A 71 8.02 19.53 13.54
CA GLY A 71 7.53 19.82 12.19
C GLY A 71 8.00 18.83 11.10
N ALA A 72 9.25 18.36 11.13
CA ALA A 72 9.77 17.40 10.15
C ALA A 72 9.17 15.99 10.36
N GLY A 73 9.03 15.56 11.61
CA GLY A 73 8.36 14.30 11.95
C GLY A 73 6.89 14.28 11.54
N LEU A 74 6.16 15.37 11.78
CA LEU A 74 4.78 15.53 11.32
C LEU A 74 4.67 15.56 9.79
N GLY A 75 5.66 16.16 9.11
CA GLY A 75 5.74 16.15 7.65
C GLY A 75 5.87 14.74 7.06
N TYR A 76 6.73 13.89 7.62
CA TYR A 76 6.84 12.49 7.18
C TYR A 76 5.56 11.68 7.42
N LEU A 77 4.89 11.88 8.56
CA LEU A 77 3.59 11.26 8.82
C LEU A 77 2.52 11.75 7.84
N ALA A 78 2.47 13.05 7.57
CA ALA A 78 1.54 13.64 6.60
C ALA A 78 1.77 13.08 5.18
N ALA A 79 3.03 12.95 4.76
CA ALA A 79 3.38 12.34 3.48
C ALA A 79 2.92 10.87 3.40
N GLY A 80 3.12 10.07 4.45
CA GLY A 80 2.65 8.68 4.50
C GLY A 80 1.12 8.56 4.44
N LEU A 81 0.41 9.38 5.23
CA LEU A 81 -1.05 9.36 5.27
C LEU A 81 -1.69 9.82 3.95
N ALA A 82 -1.12 10.83 3.27
CA ALA A 82 -1.64 11.33 2.00
C ALA A 82 -1.66 10.25 0.90
N THR A 83 -0.55 9.52 0.73
CA THR A 83 -0.51 8.40 -0.24
C THR A 83 -1.37 7.23 0.23
N GLY A 84 -1.30 6.86 1.52
CA GLY A 84 -2.01 5.71 2.07
C GLY A 84 -3.53 5.81 1.93
N LEU A 85 -4.12 6.93 2.39
CA LEU A 85 -5.57 7.13 2.33
C LEU A 85 -6.07 7.30 0.90
N SER A 86 -5.32 8.00 0.05
CA SER A 86 -5.66 8.13 -1.37
C SER A 86 -5.69 6.77 -2.09
N SER A 87 -4.69 5.91 -1.82
CA SER A 87 -4.61 4.58 -2.42
C SER A 87 -5.76 3.67 -2.00
N VAL A 88 -6.27 3.81 -0.76
CA VAL A 88 -7.46 3.08 -0.30
C VAL A 88 -8.71 3.52 -1.07
N GLY A 89 -8.93 4.83 -1.21
CA GLY A 89 -10.06 5.36 -1.98
C GLY A 89 -10.01 4.96 -3.46
N ALA A 90 -8.82 5.06 -4.07
CA ALA A 90 -8.59 4.63 -5.45
C ALA A 90 -8.84 3.12 -5.62
N GLY A 91 -8.35 2.28 -4.70
CA GLY A 91 -8.55 0.83 -4.75
C GLY A 91 -10.03 0.42 -4.71
N ILE A 92 -10.85 1.10 -3.90
CA ILE A 92 -12.30 0.85 -3.83
C ILE A 92 -12.98 1.24 -5.15
N ALA A 93 -12.63 2.41 -5.70
CA ALA A 93 -13.17 2.87 -6.98
C ALA A 93 -12.77 1.94 -8.14
N VAL A 94 -11.51 1.54 -8.20
CA VAL A 94 -10.97 0.62 -9.21
C VAL A 94 -11.64 -0.76 -9.11
N ALA A 95 -11.86 -1.30 -7.91
CA ALA A 95 -12.53 -2.59 -7.75
C ALA A 95 -13.95 -2.59 -8.33
N ALA A 96 -14.71 -1.50 -8.11
CA ALA A 96 -16.03 -1.34 -8.68
C ALA A 96 -15.98 -1.18 -10.21
N ALA A 97 -15.14 -0.28 -10.72
CA ALA A 97 -15.01 -0.02 -12.15
C ALA A 97 -14.53 -1.26 -12.94
N ALA A 98 -13.54 -1.99 -12.41
CA ALA A 98 -12.98 -3.18 -13.05
C ALA A 98 -14.00 -4.33 -13.13
N SER A 99 -14.82 -4.53 -12.09
CA SER A 99 -15.85 -5.57 -12.09
C SER A 99 -16.89 -5.33 -13.19
N THR A 100 -17.41 -4.10 -13.30
CA THR A 100 -18.36 -3.71 -14.35
C THR A 100 -17.72 -3.75 -15.73
N ALA A 101 -16.46 -3.32 -15.85
CA ALA A 101 -15.70 -3.39 -17.09
C ALA A 101 -15.60 -4.82 -17.62
N ILE A 102 -15.22 -5.79 -16.78
CA ILE A 102 -15.10 -7.20 -17.17
C ILE A 102 -16.48 -7.76 -17.55
N GLY A 103 -17.53 -7.38 -16.84
CA GLY A 103 -18.91 -7.75 -17.18
C GLY A 103 -19.31 -7.27 -18.58
N ALA A 104 -19.08 -5.99 -18.88
CA ALA A 104 -19.39 -5.40 -20.19
C ALA A 104 -18.53 -5.98 -21.32
N ILE A 105 -17.25 -6.29 -21.06
CA ILE A 105 -16.35 -6.95 -22.02
C ILE A 105 -16.84 -8.36 -22.36
N SER A 106 -17.47 -9.05 -21.39
CA SER A 106 -18.05 -10.37 -21.64
C SER A 106 -19.25 -10.33 -22.58
N GLU A 107 -19.97 -9.21 -22.66
CA GLU A 107 -21.10 -9.02 -23.57
C GLU A 107 -20.67 -8.48 -24.94
N ASP A 108 -19.79 -7.48 -24.96
CA ASP A 108 -19.20 -6.95 -26.19
C ASP A 108 -17.69 -6.70 -26.02
N PRO A 109 -16.82 -7.52 -26.65
CA PRO A 109 -15.37 -7.35 -26.55
C PRO A 109 -14.88 -6.03 -27.17
N LYS A 110 -15.67 -5.37 -28.03
CA LYS A 110 -15.32 -4.05 -28.60
C LYS A 110 -15.34 -2.94 -27.55
N LEU A 111 -15.99 -3.15 -26.41
CA LEU A 111 -16.07 -2.17 -25.31
C LEU A 111 -14.79 -2.13 -24.45
N MET A 112 -13.86 -3.07 -24.61
CA MET A 112 -12.65 -3.19 -23.79
C MET A 112 -11.88 -1.87 -23.66
N GLY A 113 -11.69 -1.14 -24.77
CA GLY A 113 -10.96 0.13 -24.75
C GLY A 113 -11.63 1.24 -23.93
N LYS A 114 -12.97 1.34 -23.98
CA LYS A 114 -13.72 2.34 -23.21
C LYS A 114 -13.73 2.00 -21.72
N SER A 115 -13.87 0.72 -21.40
CA SER A 115 -13.87 0.24 -20.02
C SER A 115 -12.52 0.45 -19.33
N LEU A 116 -11.40 0.27 -20.05
CA LEU A 116 -10.06 0.54 -19.52
C LEU A 116 -9.82 2.01 -19.17
N ILE A 117 -10.42 2.95 -19.92
CA ILE A 117 -10.28 4.39 -19.64
C ILE A 117 -10.89 4.73 -18.26
N PHE A 118 -12.06 4.17 -17.93
CA PHE A 118 -12.69 4.42 -16.63
C PHE A 118 -11.91 3.85 -15.45
N VAL A 119 -11.29 2.67 -15.64
CA VAL A 119 -10.41 2.07 -14.62
C VAL A 119 -9.15 2.91 -14.43
N ALA A 120 -8.50 3.33 -15.52
CA ALA A 120 -7.30 4.16 -15.46
C ALA A 120 -7.58 5.55 -14.85
N LEU A 121 -8.76 6.12 -15.08
CA LEU A 121 -9.17 7.40 -14.48
C LEU A 121 -9.30 7.29 -12.95
N ALA A 122 -9.82 6.16 -12.45
CA ALA A 122 -9.88 5.90 -11.01
C ALA A 122 -8.48 5.75 -10.38
N GLU A 123 -7.52 5.18 -11.10
CA GLU A 123 -6.13 5.04 -10.64
C GLU A 123 -5.41 6.41 -10.53
N GLY A 124 -5.83 7.40 -11.32
CA GLY A 124 -5.33 8.77 -11.24
C GLY A 124 -5.44 9.39 -9.84
N ILE A 125 -6.43 8.98 -9.05
CA ILE A 125 -6.60 9.45 -7.66
C ILE A 125 -5.41 9.03 -6.78
N ALA A 126 -4.94 7.78 -6.92
CA ALA A 126 -3.77 7.30 -6.20
C ALA A 126 -2.51 8.10 -6.56
N LEU A 127 -2.34 8.42 -7.86
CA LEU A 127 -1.23 9.23 -8.33
C LEU A 127 -1.26 10.66 -7.76
N TYR A 128 -2.44 11.27 -7.61
CA TYR A 128 -2.55 12.55 -6.92
C TYR A 128 -2.11 12.47 -5.45
N GLY A 129 -2.44 11.38 -4.75
CA GLY A 129 -1.96 11.15 -3.38
C GLY A 129 -0.44 11.10 -3.28
N LEU A 130 0.19 10.42 -4.25
CA LEU A 130 1.64 10.31 -4.36
C LEU A 130 2.31 11.65 -4.72
N LEU A 131 1.71 12.44 -5.62
CA LEU A 131 2.17 13.80 -5.93
C LEU A 131 2.12 14.72 -4.70
N VAL A 132 1.06 14.65 -3.90
CA VAL A 132 0.94 15.42 -2.66
C VAL A 132 2.04 15.01 -1.67
N SER A 133 2.31 13.71 -1.52
CA SER A 133 3.40 13.22 -0.67
C SER A 133 4.76 13.72 -1.14
N PHE A 134 5.04 13.75 -2.45
CA PHE A 134 6.28 14.35 -2.97
C PHE A 134 6.35 15.86 -2.72
N SER A 135 5.23 16.58 -2.84
CA SER A 135 5.18 18.02 -2.54
C SER A 135 5.48 18.31 -1.06
N ILE A 136 5.00 17.46 -0.14
CA ILE A 136 5.31 17.55 1.28
C ILE A 136 6.79 17.26 1.52
N LEU A 137 7.31 16.16 0.98
CA LEU A 137 8.71 15.76 1.14
C LEU A 137 9.69 16.78 0.53
N ALA A 138 9.32 17.44 -0.57
CA ALA A 138 10.14 18.46 -1.21
C ALA A 138 10.24 19.77 -0.41
N ARG A 139 9.39 19.95 0.61
CA ARG A 139 9.35 21.14 1.48
C ARG A 139 9.95 20.89 2.88
N LEU A 140 10.34 19.67 3.19
CA LEU A 140 11.00 19.25 4.44
C LEU A 140 12.52 19.28 4.26
#